data_AF-A0A1E1KWX7-F1
#
_entry.id   AF-A0A1E1KWX7-F1
#
_cell.length_a   1.000
_cell.length_b   1.000
_cell.length_c   1.000
_cell.angle_alpha   90.00
_cell.angle_beta   90.00
_cell.angle_gamma   90.00
#
_symmetry.space_group_name_H-M   'P 1'
#
loop_
_entity.id
_entity.type
_entity.pdbx_description
1 polymer ?
#
loop_
_entity_poly.entity_id
_entity_poly.type
_entity_poly.pdbx_seq_one_letter_code
_entity_poly.pdbx_strand_id
1 'polypeptide(L)'
;MEGAGMLHQVQWYRIIIDECHHIKNPETRLFRAALFLTGECRWLLSGTPVMNRYEEFHPMLRFVEEPFTKDLSLQHFREDIAMFPIRTLKEKILGFPIIKLKPTHREIREVKRYLPERLLYRIIHDRFRELLNQSFEDGDEQKHLNSPLAQLTRLRQLIASPDLIARQIMVVLGSKGMRAFMKKLKDTRFAAKAKPQRRILEARLKRWLVAKKADAYQAVTEEDICAVCKQPDEHLFVLKKCGCILCGGCIGNNHDFDVHDNGDERGQCPSCQRSYIVGSGIRQHASIEVPNKDKSKHKARREVRKGKDARGFRPTLSPEQKWPLEWLKDYDEDSDEEVLATAKSRGTVLQTKVWLKEAPLDKIVVFTQFRFFAILVGIMLELKKVKFIYYTGDMPNTDRSDAVKHVEGDPTIQVMIAGLKCGGTGLNFQFANRGIITDIWWNTCIDEQALGRFQRLGQLKRVHFVRIVVTRTVDSKLIKLQDKKKKNIANVIQDHDLDEAELADVLGYLDGDLDEEPDTSDDEGDDVYGDDGF
;
A
#
# COMPACT_ATOMS: atom_id res chain seq x y z
N MET A 1 13.07 32.62 -26.31
CA MET A 1 13.99 32.03 -25.30
C MET A 1 14.04 32.88 -24.02
N GLU A 2 13.04 33.69 -23.71
CA GLU A 2 12.94 34.30 -22.37
C GLU A 2 12.51 33.23 -21.38
N GLY A 3 13.31 32.99 -20.34
CA GLY A 3 13.09 31.93 -19.34
C GLY A 3 13.84 30.62 -19.57
N ALA A 4 14.76 30.55 -20.54
CA ALA A 4 15.58 29.36 -20.79
C ALA A 4 16.67 29.20 -19.71
N GLY A 5 16.68 28.05 -19.02
CA GLY A 5 17.68 27.73 -18.00
C GLY A 5 19.08 27.53 -18.59
N MET A 6 20.10 27.44 -17.74
CA MET A 6 21.51 27.33 -18.18
C MET A 6 21.75 26.17 -19.16
N LEU A 7 21.07 25.04 -18.99
CA LEU A 7 21.22 23.86 -19.87
C LEU A 7 20.67 24.07 -21.29
N HIS A 8 19.74 25.02 -21.48
CA HIS A 8 19.14 25.36 -22.77
C HIS A 8 19.96 26.40 -23.56
N GLN A 9 20.99 26.97 -22.95
CA GLN A 9 21.91 27.93 -23.57
C GLN A 9 23.17 27.24 -24.11
N VAL A 10 23.33 25.95 -23.83
CA VAL A 10 24.48 25.14 -24.26
C VAL A 10 24.11 24.37 -25.51
N GLN A 11 24.95 24.46 -26.55
CA GLN A 11 24.86 23.59 -27.71
C GLN A 11 25.54 22.26 -27.41
N TRP A 12 24.75 21.22 -27.15
CA TRP A 12 25.28 19.91 -26.81
C TRP A 12 25.75 19.16 -28.05
N TYR A 13 26.90 18.48 -27.98
CA TYR A 13 27.27 17.54 -29.04
C TYR A 13 26.30 16.33 -29.07
N ARG A 14 25.94 15.81 -27.89
CA ARG A 14 25.05 14.65 -27.76
C ARG A 14 24.14 14.77 -26.54
N ILE A 15 22.88 14.40 -26.72
CA ILE A 15 21.87 14.29 -25.67
C ILE A 15 21.45 12.82 -25.59
N ILE A 16 21.56 12.22 -24.39
CA ILE A 16 21.17 10.84 -24.13
C ILE A 16 20.12 10.87 -23.02
N ILE A 17 18.91 10.40 -23.32
CA ILE A 17 17.85 10.23 -22.32
C ILE A 17 17.78 8.75 -21.97
N ASP A 18 18.26 8.43 -20.77
CA ASP A 18 18.05 7.12 -20.16
C ASP A 18 16.63 7.01 -19.58
N GLU A 19 16.08 5.80 -19.61
CA GLU A 19 14.69 5.52 -19.28
C GLU A 19 13.71 6.49 -19.98
N CYS A 20 13.81 6.62 -21.30
CA CYS A 20 13.08 7.62 -22.09
C CYS A 20 11.54 7.56 -21.95
N HIS A 21 11.00 6.48 -21.40
CA HIS A 21 9.60 6.36 -21.04
C HIS A 21 9.13 7.46 -20.04
N HIS A 22 10.03 8.20 -19.39
CA HIS A 22 9.69 9.39 -18.60
C HIS A 22 9.17 10.58 -19.43
N ILE A 23 9.53 10.67 -20.72
CA ILE A 23 9.13 11.79 -21.60
C ILE A 23 7.95 11.43 -22.53
N LYS A 24 7.25 10.33 -22.24
CA LYS A 24 6.14 9.79 -23.04
C LYS A 24 4.88 10.66 -23.12
N ASN A 25 4.76 11.70 -22.30
CA ASN A 25 3.60 12.59 -22.31
C ASN A 25 4.04 13.99 -22.79
N PRO A 26 3.56 14.46 -23.96
CA PRO A 26 3.98 15.71 -24.56
C PRO A 26 3.55 16.96 -23.79
N GLU A 27 2.55 16.83 -22.91
CA GLU A 27 2.06 17.94 -22.09
C GLU A 27 2.95 18.22 -20.88
N THR A 28 3.81 17.27 -20.51
CA THR A 28 4.66 17.41 -19.32
C THR A 28 5.73 18.48 -19.50
N ARG A 29 6.03 19.20 -18.41
CA ARG A 29 7.16 20.15 -18.37
C ARG A 29 8.48 19.45 -18.65
N LEU A 30 8.64 18.19 -18.22
CA LEU A 30 9.84 17.38 -18.46
C LEU A 30 10.05 17.13 -19.96
N PHE A 31 9.01 16.69 -20.68
CA PHE A 31 9.09 16.50 -22.13
C PHE A 31 9.44 17.81 -22.83
N ARG A 32 8.73 18.91 -22.51
CA ARG A 32 9.00 20.23 -23.12
C ARG A 32 10.45 20.68 -22.85
N ALA A 33 10.91 20.54 -21.61
CA ALA A 33 12.28 20.89 -21.24
C ALA A 33 13.32 20.05 -22.01
N ALA A 34 13.08 18.74 -22.16
CA ALA A 34 13.97 17.86 -22.93
C ALA A 34 13.95 18.19 -24.43
N LEU A 35 12.77 18.43 -25.00
CA LEU A 35 12.59 18.75 -26.42
C LEU A 35 13.34 20.00 -26.86
N PHE A 36 13.37 21.04 -26.00
CA PHE A 36 14.03 22.32 -26.30
C PHE A 36 15.54 22.33 -26.03
N LEU A 37 16.14 21.23 -25.56
CA LEU A 37 17.59 21.13 -25.53
C LEU A 37 18.12 21.10 -26.97
N THR A 38 19.20 21.83 -27.23
CA THR A 38 19.81 21.87 -28.56
C THR A 38 21.02 20.94 -28.60
N GLY A 39 21.08 20.07 -29.60
CA GLY A 39 22.28 19.26 -29.81
C GLY A 39 22.28 18.43 -31.10
N GLU A 40 23.48 18.02 -31.52
CA GLU A 40 23.71 17.38 -32.83
C GLU A 40 23.26 15.92 -32.88
N CYS A 41 23.44 15.17 -31.80
CA CYS A 41 23.10 13.74 -31.71
C CYS A 41 22.09 13.49 -30.58
N ARG A 42 20.99 12.80 -30.86
CA ARG A 42 19.94 12.51 -29.86
C ARG A 42 19.69 11.01 -29.71
N TRP A 43 19.79 10.51 -28.49
CA TRP A 43 19.68 9.08 -28.17
C TRP A 43 18.61 8.86 -27.11
N LEU A 44 17.75 7.87 -27.35
CA LEU A 44 16.76 7.41 -26.38
C LEU A 44 17.09 5.98 -25.97
N LEU A 45 17.20 5.76 -24.66
CA LEU A 45 17.45 4.44 -24.10
C LEU A 45 16.26 4.06 -23.23
N SER A 46 15.67 2.89 -23.47
CA SER A 46 14.66 2.31 -22.59
C SER A 46 14.57 0.81 -22.83
N GLY A 47 14.49 0.05 -21.74
CA GLY A 47 14.18 -1.39 -21.82
C GLY A 47 12.72 -1.66 -22.15
N THR A 48 11.84 -0.68 -21.93
CA THR A 48 10.39 -0.74 -22.15
C THR A 48 9.91 0.60 -22.76
N PRO A 49 10.14 0.84 -24.06
CA PRO A 49 9.84 2.13 -24.68
C PRO A 49 8.34 2.44 -24.69
N VAL A 50 7.48 1.43 -24.76
CA VAL A 50 6.02 1.54 -24.61
C VAL A 50 5.60 0.87 -23.33
N MET A 51 4.76 1.56 -22.56
CA MET A 51 4.19 1.06 -21.31
C MET A 51 2.70 0.78 -21.40
N ASN A 52 1.93 1.64 -22.07
CA ASN A 52 0.46 1.52 -22.10
C ASN A 52 -0.11 1.50 -23.51
N ARG A 53 0.35 2.40 -24.37
CA ARG A 53 -0.24 2.67 -25.68
C ARG A 53 0.83 3.12 -26.67
N TYR A 54 0.65 2.89 -27.96
CA TYR A 54 1.71 3.10 -28.96
C TYR A 54 2.02 4.59 -29.20
N GLU A 55 1.07 5.48 -28.93
CA GLU A 55 1.19 6.94 -29.01
C GLU A 55 2.23 7.49 -28.03
N GLU A 56 2.63 6.70 -27.01
CA GLU A 56 3.77 7.01 -26.14
C GLU A 56 5.09 7.15 -26.92
N PHE A 57 5.19 6.56 -28.13
CA PHE A 57 6.32 6.76 -29.03
C PHE A 57 6.32 8.13 -29.72
N HIS A 58 5.17 8.76 -29.96
CA HIS A 58 5.14 10.01 -30.73
C HIS A 58 6.00 11.13 -30.11
N PRO A 59 5.93 11.41 -28.80
CA PRO A 59 6.84 12.34 -28.14
C PRO A 59 8.31 11.93 -28.27
N MET A 60 8.60 10.63 -28.20
CA MET A 60 9.95 10.09 -28.33
C MET A 60 10.51 10.33 -29.75
N LEU A 61 9.73 10.05 -30.78
CA LEU A 61 10.09 10.31 -32.18
C LEU A 61 10.30 11.81 -32.43
N ARG A 62 9.40 12.65 -31.89
CA ARG A 62 9.54 14.11 -31.96
C ARG A 62 10.82 14.62 -31.29
N PHE A 63 11.26 13.98 -30.21
CA PHE A 63 12.52 14.36 -29.56
C PHE A 63 13.74 14.07 -30.45
N VAL A 64 13.73 12.98 -31.22
CA VAL A 64 14.83 12.61 -32.13
C VAL A 64 14.83 13.45 -33.42
N GLU A 65 13.90 14.40 -33.55
CA GLU A 65 13.79 15.39 -34.64
C GLU A 65 13.52 14.80 -36.04
N GLU A 66 12.77 13.72 -36.09
CA GLU A 66 12.43 13.08 -37.36
C GLU A 66 11.33 13.87 -38.12
N PRO A 67 11.50 14.18 -39.43
CA PRO A 67 10.56 15.00 -40.20
C PRO A 67 9.18 14.37 -40.44
N PHE A 68 8.99 13.09 -40.12
CA PHE A 68 7.82 12.29 -40.48
C PHE A 68 6.62 12.40 -39.50
N THR A 69 6.77 13.00 -38.32
CA THR A 69 5.77 12.88 -37.24
C THR A 69 4.57 13.85 -37.30
N LYS A 70 4.16 14.34 -38.47
CA LYS A 70 2.98 15.23 -38.55
C LYS A 70 1.65 14.50 -38.64
N ASP A 71 1.65 13.26 -39.14
CA ASP A 71 0.44 12.43 -39.22
C ASP A 71 0.52 11.29 -38.20
N LEU A 72 -0.49 11.19 -37.33
CA LEU A 72 -0.57 10.22 -36.23
C LEU A 72 -1.27 8.92 -36.67
N SER A 73 -1.56 8.76 -37.96
CA SER A 73 -2.22 7.57 -38.47
C SER A 73 -1.35 6.32 -38.31
N LEU A 74 -1.98 5.25 -37.85
CA LEU A 74 -1.38 3.96 -37.51
C LEU A 74 -0.57 3.30 -38.63
N GLN A 75 -0.91 3.64 -39.88
CA GLN A 75 -0.25 3.10 -41.06
C GLN A 75 1.15 3.71 -41.24
N HIS A 76 1.29 5.03 -41.14
CA HIS A 76 2.58 5.73 -41.19
C HIS A 76 3.45 5.38 -39.97
N PHE A 77 2.85 5.24 -38.80
CA PHE A 77 3.58 4.86 -37.59
C PHE A 77 4.32 3.52 -37.68
N ARG A 78 3.73 2.51 -38.34
CA ARG A 78 4.38 1.20 -38.57
C ARG A 78 5.60 1.33 -39.48
N GLU A 79 5.49 2.15 -40.52
CA GLU A 79 6.55 2.39 -41.49
C GLU A 79 7.72 3.15 -40.84
N ASP A 80 7.40 4.19 -40.07
CA ASP A 80 8.38 4.97 -39.30
C ASP A 80 9.15 4.07 -38.32
N ILE A 81 8.47 3.26 -37.49
CA ILE A 81 9.12 2.37 -36.54
C ILE A 81 10.01 1.32 -37.22
N ALA A 82 9.61 0.80 -38.38
CA ALA A 82 10.41 -0.19 -39.11
C ALA A 82 11.74 0.38 -39.60
N MET A 83 11.83 1.70 -39.82
CA MET A 83 13.08 2.38 -40.16
C MET A 83 13.99 2.62 -38.96
N PHE A 84 13.47 2.59 -37.72
CA PHE A 84 14.30 2.75 -36.52
C PHE A 84 15.02 1.43 -36.14
N PRO A 85 16.35 1.45 -35.96
CA PRO A 85 17.08 0.28 -35.47
C PRO A 85 16.80 0.05 -33.98
N ILE A 86 15.68 -0.60 -33.67
CA ILE A 86 15.35 -1.02 -32.30
C ILE A 86 16.16 -2.29 -32.00
N ARG A 87 17.25 -2.12 -31.25
CA ARG A 87 18.05 -3.26 -30.79
C ARG A 87 17.47 -3.87 -29.53
N THR A 88 17.24 -5.18 -29.54
CA THR A 88 16.71 -5.91 -28.38
C THR A 88 17.63 -7.05 -27.95
N LEU A 89 17.49 -7.51 -26.69
CA LEU A 89 18.21 -8.67 -26.14
C LEU A 89 17.95 -9.99 -26.90
N LYS A 90 16.98 -10.02 -27.81
CA LYS A 90 16.60 -11.18 -28.61
C LYS A 90 17.34 -11.27 -29.95
N GLU A 91 18.17 -10.29 -30.28
CA GLU A 91 18.91 -10.30 -31.53
C GLU A 91 19.86 -11.51 -31.63
N LYS A 92 19.98 -12.00 -32.86
CA LYS A 92 20.86 -13.10 -33.21
C LYS A 92 21.90 -12.60 -34.20
N ILE A 93 23.17 -12.89 -33.95
CA ILE A 93 24.23 -12.72 -34.94
C ILE A 93 24.59 -14.12 -35.44
N LEU A 94 24.51 -14.34 -36.75
CA LEU A 94 24.80 -15.63 -37.40
C LEU A 94 23.98 -16.80 -36.84
N GLY A 95 22.71 -16.54 -36.50
CA GLY A 95 21.79 -17.54 -35.94
C GLY A 95 21.96 -17.81 -34.44
N PHE A 96 23.01 -17.27 -33.80
CA PHE A 96 23.23 -17.39 -32.36
C PHE A 96 22.75 -16.15 -31.61
N PRO A 97 22.05 -16.31 -30.47
CA PRO A 97 21.69 -15.17 -29.63
C PRO A 97 22.96 -14.45 -29.16
N ILE A 98 22.99 -13.13 -29.32
CA ILE A 98 24.14 -12.29 -28.94
C ILE A 98 24.42 -12.43 -27.44
N ILE A 99 23.36 -12.51 -26.64
CA ILE A 99 23.43 -12.64 -25.19
C ILE A 99 22.69 -13.92 -24.78
N LYS A 100 23.43 -14.88 -24.19
CA LYS A 100 22.86 -16.12 -23.63
C LYS A 100 22.52 -15.92 -22.15
N LEU A 101 21.28 -15.55 -21.86
CA LEU A 101 20.76 -15.50 -20.49
C LEU A 101 20.19 -16.86 -20.08
N LYS A 102 20.22 -17.17 -18.79
CA LYS A 102 19.49 -18.32 -18.25
C LYS A 102 17.98 -18.12 -18.43
N PRO A 103 17.21 -19.20 -18.64
CA PRO A 103 15.77 -19.09 -18.83
C PRO A 103 15.09 -18.61 -17.54
N THR A 104 13.96 -17.93 -17.72
CA THR A 104 13.13 -17.41 -16.63
C THR A 104 11.85 -18.22 -16.52
N HIS A 105 11.48 -18.61 -15.31
CA HIS A 105 10.17 -19.19 -15.00
C HIS A 105 9.28 -18.12 -14.38
N ARG A 106 8.14 -17.83 -15.01
CA ARG A 106 7.16 -16.86 -14.52
C ARG A 106 5.90 -17.61 -14.10
N GLU A 107 5.40 -17.31 -12.91
CA GLU A 107 4.22 -17.98 -12.35
C GLU A 107 3.30 -16.95 -11.68
N ILE A 108 1.99 -17.10 -11.87
CA ILE A 108 0.98 -16.40 -11.07
C ILE A 108 0.57 -17.35 -9.97
N ARG A 109 0.80 -16.94 -8.73
CA ARG A 109 0.38 -17.69 -7.55
C ARG A 109 -0.91 -17.08 -7.00
N GLU A 110 -2.00 -17.79 -7.25
CA GLU A 110 -3.32 -17.43 -6.75
C GLU A 110 -3.45 -17.79 -5.27
N VAL A 111 -3.99 -16.87 -4.47
CA VAL A 111 -4.23 -17.07 -3.04
C VAL A 111 -5.67 -16.70 -2.69
N LYS A 112 -6.31 -17.55 -1.86
CA LYS A 112 -7.68 -17.35 -1.38
C LYS A 112 -7.66 -16.60 -0.04
N ARG A 113 -8.70 -15.77 0.15
CA ARG A 113 -8.95 -15.03 1.40
C ARG A 113 -9.74 -15.88 2.38
N TYR A 114 -9.43 -15.74 3.66
CA TYR A 114 -10.29 -16.26 4.72
C TYR A 114 -11.64 -15.54 4.73
N LEU A 115 -12.68 -16.21 5.22
CA LEU A 115 -14.02 -15.65 5.31
C LEU A 115 -14.11 -14.24 5.95
N PRO A 116 -13.43 -13.89 7.06
CA PRO A 116 -13.48 -12.54 7.63
C PRO A 116 -12.97 -11.46 6.66
N GLU A 117 -11.89 -11.75 5.94
CA GLU A 117 -11.30 -10.84 4.95
C GLU A 117 -12.20 -10.73 3.70
N ARG A 118 -12.80 -11.84 3.25
CA ARG A 118 -13.80 -11.84 2.17
C ARG A 118 -14.99 -10.96 2.51
N LEU A 119 -15.54 -11.11 3.71
CA LEU A 119 -16.70 -10.34 4.17
C LEU A 119 -16.39 -8.84 4.23
N LEU A 120 -15.24 -8.46 4.82
CA LEU A 120 -14.84 -7.06 4.88
C LEU A 120 -14.70 -6.47 3.47
N TYR A 121 -14.00 -7.17 2.58
CA TYR A 121 -13.80 -6.70 1.22
C TYR A 121 -15.12 -6.51 0.47
N ARG A 122 -16.05 -7.48 0.55
CA ARG A 122 -17.35 -7.38 -0.12
C ARG A 122 -18.13 -6.16 0.36
N ILE A 123 -18.24 -5.98 1.67
CA ILE A 123 -18.95 -4.84 2.26
C ILE A 123 -18.34 -3.50 1.84
N ILE A 124 -17.01 -3.39 1.83
CA ILE A 124 -16.33 -2.14 1.42
C ILE A 124 -16.47 -1.91 -0.09
N HIS A 125 -16.37 -2.97 -0.89
CA HIS A 125 -16.56 -2.91 -2.33
C HIS A 125 -17.97 -2.45 -2.69
N ASP A 126 -19.00 -3.04 -2.08
CA ASP A 126 -20.40 -2.69 -2.31
C ASP A 126 -20.66 -1.23 -1.91
N ARG A 127 -20.11 -0.81 -0.75
CA ARG A 127 -20.25 0.58 -0.31
C ARG A 127 -19.51 1.57 -1.22
N PHE A 128 -18.34 1.22 -1.74
CA PHE A 128 -17.64 2.03 -2.74
C PHE A 128 -18.46 2.20 -4.02
N ARG A 129 -19.10 1.13 -4.50
CA ARG A 129 -20.02 1.19 -5.65
C ARG A 129 -21.20 2.15 -5.40
N GLU A 130 -21.78 2.11 -4.21
CA GLU A 130 -22.86 3.03 -3.81
C GLU A 130 -22.40 4.50 -3.79
N LEU A 131 -21.19 4.78 -3.30
CA LEU A 131 -20.66 6.15 -3.21
C LEU A 131 -20.45 6.79 -4.58
N LEU A 132 -20.11 6.02 -5.61
CA LEU A 132 -19.91 6.54 -6.97
C LEU A 132 -21.19 7.11 -7.60
N ASN A 133 -22.34 6.62 -7.16
CA ASN A 133 -23.64 7.09 -7.63
C ASN A 133 -24.20 8.23 -6.76
N GLN A 134 -23.46 8.67 -5.74
CA GLN A 134 -23.90 9.70 -4.80
C GLN A 134 -23.22 11.04 -5.10
N SER A 135 -24.00 12.11 -4.97
CA SER A 135 -23.50 13.48 -4.97
C SER A 135 -23.18 13.91 -3.54
N PHE A 136 -22.04 14.56 -3.35
CA PHE A 136 -21.57 15.01 -2.03
C PHE A 136 -21.49 16.53 -1.97
N GLU A 137 -21.84 17.10 -0.82
CA GLU A 137 -21.63 18.52 -0.52
C GLU A 137 -20.14 18.83 -0.27
N ASP A 138 -19.78 20.10 -0.37
CA ASP A 138 -18.42 20.56 -0.08
C ASP A 138 -18.09 20.41 1.41
N GLY A 139 -17.05 19.63 1.72
CA GLY A 139 -16.62 19.33 3.09
C GLY A 139 -16.91 17.91 3.57
N ASP A 140 -17.65 17.10 2.80
CA ASP A 140 -17.85 15.69 3.13
C ASP A 140 -16.54 14.90 2.95
N GLU A 141 -16.08 14.23 4.02
CA GLU A 141 -14.90 13.35 3.98
C GLU A 141 -15.06 12.21 2.94
N GLN A 142 -16.28 11.83 2.59
CA GLN A 142 -16.60 10.83 1.57
C GLN A 142 -16.38 11.33 0.15
N LYS A 143 -16.36 12.65 -0.09
CA LYS A 143 -16.18 13.23 -1.43
C LYS A 143 -14.88 12.79 -2.09
N HIS A 144 -13.79 12.68 -1.32
CA HIS A 144 -12.49 12.19 -1.82
C HIS A 144 -12.51 10.71 -2.23
N LEU A 145 -13.52 9.95 -1.79
CA LEU A 145 -13.75 8.56 -2.14
C LEU A 145 -14.75 8.40 -3.29
N ASN A 146 -15.31 9.50 -3.83
CA ASN A 146 -16.16 9.49 -5.02
C ASN A 146 -15.37 9.41 -6.35
N SER A 147 -14.07 9.13 -6.28
CA SER A 147 -13.26 8.91 -7.48
C SER A 147 -13.01 7.41 -7.67
N PRO A 148 -13.34 6.83 -8.83
CA PRO A 148 -13.16 5.40 -9.05
C PRO A 148 -11.68 4.96 -8.97
N LEU A 149 -10.72 5.81 -9.37
CA LEU A 149 -9.29 5.56 -9.19
C LEU A 149 -8.86 5.57 -7.71
N ALA A 150 -9.46 6.44 -6.90
CA ALA A 150 -9.21 6.49 -5.47
C ALA A 150 -9.73 5.21 -4.79
N GLN A 151 -10.97 4.82 -5.09
CA GLN A 151 -11.57 3.58 -4.59
C GLN A 151 -10.75 2.35 -4.98
N LEU A 152 -10.31 2.27 -6.24
CA LEU A 152 -9.47 1.16 -6.69
C LEU A 152 -8.15 1.09 -5.94
N THR A 153 -7.51 2.23 -5.71
CA THR A 153 -6.29 2.31 -4.90
C THR A 153 -6.55 1.80 -3.48
N ARG A 154 -7.70 2.14 -2.88
CA ARG A 154 -8.08 1.64 -1.55
C ARG A 154 -8.37 0.14 -1.55
N LEU A 155 -9.02 -0.41 -2.57
CA LEU A 155 -9.25 -1.86 -2.69
C LEU A 155 -7.93 -2.63 -2.80
N ARG A 156 -6.95 -2.11 -3.56
CA ARG A 156 -5.60 -2.70 -3.64
C ARG A 156 -4.89 -2.68 -2.29
N GLN A 157 -5.02 -1.58 -1.54
CA GLN A 157 -4.48 -1.47 -0.18
C GLN A 157 -5.19 -2.41 0.80
N LEU A 158 -6.51 -2.54 0.72
CA LEU A 158 -7.32 -3.42 1.58
C LEU A 158 -6.88 -4.88 1.49
N ILE A 159 -6.58 -5.35 0.28
CA ILE A 159 -6.11 -6.72 0.04
C ILE A 159 -4.71 -6.94 0.63
N ALA A 160 -3.85 -5.91 0.62
CA ALA A 160 -2.55 -5.99 1.26
C ALA A 160 -2.72 -6.02 2.79
N SER A 161 -3.42 -5.05 3.37
CA SER A 161 -3.89 -5.07 4.75
C SER A 161 -5.05 -4.08 4.97
N PRO A 162 -6.11 -4.45 5.71
CA PRO A 162 -7.15 -3.53 6.16
C PRO A 162 -6.62 -2.32 6.92
N ASP A 163 -5.50 -2.47 7.64
CA ASP A 163 -4.89 -1.38 8.41
C ASP A 163 -4.41 -0.22 7.53
N LEU A 164 -4.07 -0.48 6.26
CA LEU A 164 -3.66 0.56 5.31
C LEU A 164 -4.77 1.55 4.97
N ILE A 165 -6.03 1.17 5.19
CA ILE A 165 -7.21 1.99 4.85
C ILE A 165 -8.21 2.11 5.99
N ALA A 166 -7.79 1.93 7.25
CA ALA A 166 -8.74 1.93 8.37
C ALA A 166 -9.55 3.23 8.46
N ARG A 167 -8.91 4.38 8.22
CA ARG A 167 -9.62 5.68 8.22
C ARG A 167 -10.74 5.69 7.18
N GLN A 168 -10.45 5.23 5.97
CA GLN A 168 -11.44 5.15 4.90
C GLN A 168 -12.55 4.15 5.26
N ILE A 169 -12.23 2.99 5.83
CA ILE A 169 -13.22 2.02 6.32
C ILE A 169 -14.17 2.68 7.35
N MET A 170 -13.62 3.45 8.30
CA MET A 170 -14.40 4.15 9.33
C MET A 170 -15.31 5.26 8.77
N VAL A 171 -14.84 5.95 7.73
CA VAL A 171 -15.60 7.01 7.04
C VAL A 171 -16.74 6.41 6.22
N VAL A 172 -16.44 5.33 5.49
CA VAL A 172 -17.32 4.66 4.53
C VAL A 172 -18.45 3.91 5.21
N LEU A 173 -18.14 3.17 6.29
CA LEU A 173 -19.14 2.40 7.05
C LEU A 173 -19.83 3.23 8.14
N GLY A 174 -19.15 4.25 8.67
CA GLY A 174 -19.57 4.96 9.86
C GLY A 174 -19.75 4.06 11.10
N SER A 175 -20.16 4.66 12.22
CA SER A 175 -20.29 3.93 13.49
C SER A 175 -21.45 2.91 13.49
N LYS A 176 -22.47 3.11 12.65
CA LYS A 176 -23.59 2.16 12.49
C LYS A 176 -23.16 0.96 11.64
N GLY A 177 -22.55 1.20 10.47
CA GLY A 177 -22.08 0.14 9.59
C GLY A 177 -20.97 -0.71 10.22
N MET A 178 -20.04 -0.09 10.96
CA MET A 178 -19.02 -0.85 11.71
C MET A 178 -19.64 -1.78 12.76
N ARG A 179 -20.66 -1.32 13.49
CA ARG A 179 -21.37 -2.16 14.48
C ARG A 179 -22.15 -3.29 13.81
N ALA A 180 -22.82 -3.01 12.70
CA ALA A 180 -23.51 -4.02 11.90
C ALA A 180 -22.52 -5.08 11.37
N PHE A 181 -21.35 -4.64 10.88
CA PHE A 181 -20.31 -5.54 10.42
C PHE A 181 -19.75 -6.41 11.55
N MET A 182 -19.44 -5.84 12.71
CA MET A 182 -19.01 -6.61 13.87
C MET A 182 -20.08 -7.61 14.35
N LYS A 183 -21.36 -7.26 14.25
CA LYS A 183 -22.46 -8.19 14.52
C LYS A 183 -22.45 -9.34 13.50
N LYS A 184 -22.35 -9.04 12.19
CA LYS A 184 -22.23 -10.06 11.13
C LYS A 184 -21.03 -10.98 11.36
N LEU A 185 -19.87 -10.43 11.73
CA LEU A 185 -18.68 -11.22 12.11
C LEU A 185 -18.91 -12.13 13.33
N LYS A 186 -19.86 -11.82 14.22
CA LYS A 186 -20.19 -12.68 15.35
C LYS A 186 -21.17 -13.79 14.98
N ASP A 187 -22.15 -13.43 14.17
CA ASP A 187 -23.26 -14.30 13.78
C ASP A 187 -22.83 -15.34 12.71
N THR A 188 -21.83 -15.02 11.88
CA THR A 188 -21.28 -15.95 10.90
C THR A 188 -20.49 -17.08 11.57
N ARG A 189 -20.69 -18.32 11.10
CA ARG A 189 -19.86 -19.47 11.49
C ARG A 189 -18.55 -19.45 10.71
N PHE A 190 -17.44 -19.66 11.41
CA PHE A 190 -16.10 -19.69 10.83
C PHE A 190 -15.45 -21.04 11.10
N ALA A 191 -14.75 -21.56 10.08
CA ALA A 191 -13.86 -22.70 10.25
C ALA A 191 -12.80 -22.41 11.32
N ALA A 192 -12.25 -23.47 11.93
CA ALA A 192 -11.28 -23.33 13.02
C ALA A 192 -10.08 -22.44 12.63
N LYS A 193 -9.59 -22.56 11.39
CA LYS A 193 -8.47 -21.79 10.83
C LYS A 193 -8.76 -20.29 10.69
N ALA A 194 -10.02 -19.90 10.47
CA ALA A 194 -10.43 -18.51 10.29
C ALA A 194 -10.77 -17.79 11.62
N LYS A 195 -10.98 -18.53 12.72
CA LYS A 195 -11.34 -17.97 14.04
C LYS A 195 -10.28 -16.99 14.60
N PRO A 196 -8.96 -17.26 14.54
CA PRO A 196 -7.95 -16.30 14.99
C PRO A 196 -8.01 -15.00 14.18
N GLN A 197 -8.04 -15.09 12.85
CA GLN A 197 -8.10 -13.91 11.97
C GLN A 197 -9.36 -13.08 12.20
N ARG A 198 -10.51 -13.73 12.42
CA ARG A 198 -11.75 -13.06 12.84
C ARG A 198 -11.55 -12.28 14.14
N ARG A 199 -10.99 -12.90 15.18
CA ARG A 199 -10.78 -12.28 16.50
C ARG A 199 -9.87 -11.06 16.41
N ILE A 200 -8.77 -11.17 15.66
CA ILE A 200 -7.80 -10.08 15.45
C ILE A 200 -8.48 -8.93 14.70
N LEU A 201 -9.20 -9.23 13.62
CA LEU A 201 -9.94 -8.22 12.86
C LEU A 201 -11.01 -7.53 13.72
N GLU A 202 -11.75 -8.28 14.54
CA GLU A 202 -12.74 -7.73 15.46
C GLU A 202 -12.08 -6.78 16.49
N ALA A 203 -10.91 -7.13 17.02
CA ALA A 203 -10.15 -6.27 17.93
C ALA A 203 -9.68 -4.97 17.25
N ARG A 204 -9.19 -5.07 16.00
CA ARG A 204 -8.79 -3.90 15.18
C ARG A 204 -9.97 -2.96 14.96
N LEU A 205 -11.13 -3.49 14.54
CA LEU A 205 -12.34 -2.70 14.31
C LEU A 205 -12.83 -1.97 15.57
N LYS A 206 -12.76 -2.63 16.74
CA LYS A 206 -13.12 -2.02 18.03
C LYS A 206 -12.19 -0.85 18.36
N ARG A 207 -10.88 -1.04 18.18
CA ARG A 207 -9.89 0.03 18.40
C ARG A 207 -10.20 1.24 17.53
N TRP A 208 -10.37 1.02 16.21
CA TRP A 208 -10.74 2.07 15.26
C TRP A 208 -12.02 2.82 15.66
N LEU A 209 -13.03 2.11 16.20
CA LEU A 209 -14.27 2.75 16.65
C LEU A 209 -14.08 3.62 17.90
N VAL A 210 -13.23 3.21 18.85
CA VAL A 210 -12.91 3.99 20.07
C VAL A 210 -12.11 5.23 19.70
N ALA A 211 -11.09 5.03 18.87
CA ALA A 211 -10.27 6.02 18.20
C ALA A 211 -11.07 7.18 17.57
N LYS A 212 -12.05 6.87 16.73
CA LYS A 212 -12.92 7.90 16.10
C LYS A 212 -13.66 8.78 17.10
N LYS A 213 -13.98 8.25 18.29
CA LYS A 213 -14.60 9.04 19.37
C LYS A 213 -13.59 9.95 20.07
N ALA A 214 -12.30 9.62 20.07
CA ALA A 214 -11.25 10.48 20.58
C ALA A 214 -10.97 11.65 19.62
N ASP A 215 -10.85 11.36 18.31
CA ASP A 215 -10.64 12.38 17.25
C ASP A 215 -11.79 13.41 17.19
N ALA A 216 -13.05 12.97 17.34
CA ALA A 216 -14.21 13.88 17.38
C ALA A 216 -14.22 14.84 18.60
N TYR A 217 -13.39 14.59 19.61
CA TYR A 217 -13.20 15.41 20.81
C TYR A 217 -11.80 16.06 20.87
N GLN A 218 -10.93 15.85 19.86
CA GLN A 218 -9.52 16.29 19.84
C GLN A 218 -9.24 17.43 18.84
N ALA A 219 -10.26 18.13 18.33
CA ALA A 219 -10.07 19.45 17.71
C ALA A 219 -9.88 20.50 18.83
N VAL A 220 -8.70 20.51 19.43
CA VAL A 220 -8.34 21.28 20.62
C VAL A 220 -6.93 21.82 20.33
N THR A 221 -6.80 23.13 20.12
CA THR A 221 -5.57 23.81 19.69
C THR A 221 -4.79 24.36 20.88
N GLU A 222 -3.50 24.66 20.73
CA GLU A 222 -2.61 25.24 21.78
C GLU A 222 -3.09 26.61 22.33
N GLU A 223 -4.21 27.15 21.83
CA GLU A 223 -4.83 28.40 22.24
C GLU A 223 -6.01 28.22 23.22
N ASP A 224 -6.29 27.00 23.66
CA ASP A 224 -7.46 26.73 24.51
C ASP A 224 -7.32 27.34 25.91
N ILE A 225 -8.04 28.42 26.13
CA ILE A 225 -8.17 29.14 27.40
C ILE A 225 -9.47 28.73 28.12
N CYS A 226 -9.48 28.84 29.45
CA CYS A 226 -10.68 28.57 30.24
C CYS A 226 -11.87 29.44 29.76
N ALA A 227 -13.02 28.82 29.48
CA ALA A 227 -14.20 29.49 28.95
C ALA A 227 -14.78 30.56 29.90
N VAL A 228 -14.48 30.46 31.20
CA VAL A 228 -14.97 31.38 32.25
C VAL A 228 -13.95 32.48 32.54
N CYS A 229 -12.74 32.14 32.98
CA CYS A 229 -11.76 33.16 33.37
C CYS A 229 -10.88 33.66 32.22
N LYS A 230 -10.94 33.03 31.04
CA LYS A 230 -10.16 33.38 29.85
C LYS A 230 -8.64 33.40 30.09
N GLN A 231 -8.16 32.72 31.13
CA GLN A 231 -6.74 32.55 31.41
C GLN A 231 -6.23 31.22 30.85
N PRO A 232 -4.96 31.16 30.41
CA PRO A 232 -4.26 29.90 30.20
C PRO A 232 -4.02 29.23 31.56
N ASP A 233 -4.21 27.92 31.65
CA ASP A 233 -4.02 27.13 32.87
C ASP A 233 -3.39 25.78 32.51
N GLU A 234 -2.47 25.28 33.33
CA GLU A 234 -1.84 23.95 33.12
C GLU A 234 -2.82 22.80 33.38
N HIS A 235 -3.93 23.07 34.06
CA HIS A 235 -4.93 22.09 34.48
C HIS A 235 -6.33 22.50 34.00
N LEU A 236 -6.51 22.40 32.68
CA LEU A 236 -7.81 22.55 32.03
C LEU A 236 -8.58 21.23 32.05
N PHE A 237 -9.91 21.32 31.97
CA PHE A 237 -10.83 20.19 31.96
C PHE A 237 -11.93 20.43 30.92
N VAL A 238 -12.39 19.36 30.28
CA VAL A 238 -13.48 19.37 29.29
C VAL A 238 -14.71 18.68 29.86
N LEU A 239 -15.85 19.36 29.84
CA LEU A 239 -17.14 18.77 30.21
C LEU A 239 -17.74 17.98 29.04
N LYS A 240 -17.95 16.67 29.22
CA LYS A 240 -18.31 15.75 28.12
C LYS A 240 -19.61 16.10 27.38
N LYS A 241 -20.60 16.69 28.07
CA LYS A 241 -21.94 16.99 27.53
C LYS A 241 -22.05 18.32 26.79
N CYS A 242 -21.22 19.30 27.12
CA CYS A 242 -21.28 20.64 26.50
C CYS A 242 -19.99 21.03 25.77
N GLY A 243 -18.88 20.34 25.99
CA GLY A 243 -17.59 20.62 25.36
C GLY A 243 -16.88 21.86 25.93
N CYS A 244 -17.43 22.53 26.95
CA CYS A 244 -16.79 23.68 27.57
C CYS A 244 -15.48 23.28 28.25
N ILE A 245 -14.43 24.05 27.99
CA ILE A 245 -13.10 23.93 28.59
C ILE A 245 -13.04 24.86 29.80
N LEU A 246 -12.70 24.34 30.98
CA LEU A 246 -12.68 25.09 32.24
C LEU A 246 -11.43 24.74 33.03
N CYS A 247 -10.81 25.69 33.72
CA CYS A 247 -9.73 25.38 34.66
C CYS A 247 -10.26 24.77 35.96
N GLY A 248 -9.40 24.08 36.70
CA GLY A 248 -9.74 23.48 37.99
C GLY A 248 -10.36 24.46 38.99
N GLY A 249 -9.87 25.71 39.01
CA GLY A 249 -10.43 26.76 39.87
C GLY A 249 -11.84 27.20 39.48
N CYS A 250 -12.13 27.36 38.18
CA CYS A 250 -13.47 27.73 37.71
C CYS A 250 -14.49 26.61 37.79
N ILE A 251 -14.04 25.35 37.73
CA ILE A 251 -14.89 24.20 38.08
C ILE A 251 -15.15 24.22 39.59
N GLY A 252 -14.10 24.18 40.42
CA GLY A 252 -14.24 23.99 41.87
C GLY A 252 -15.01 25.09 42.61
N ASN A 253 -14.86 26.36 42.20
CA ASN A 253 -15.44 27.50 42.93
C ASN A 253 -16.93 27.76 42.68
N ASN A 254 -17.57 27.08 41.73
CA ASN A 254 -18.94 27.37 41.28
C ASN A 254 -19.95 26.23 41.53
N HIS A 255 -19.69 25.38 42.52
CA HIS A 255 -20.57 24.25 42.82
C HIS A 255 -21.29 24.36 44.15
N ASP A 256 -22.58 24.67 44.07
CA ASP A 256 -23.57 23.90 44.84
C ASP A 256 -23.74 22.55 44.13
N PHE A 257 -23.40 21.46 44.82
CA PHE A 257 -23.58 20.10 44.31
C PHE A 257 -24.90 19.53 44.85
N ASP A 258 -25.78 19.13 43.94
CA ASP A 258 -26.99 18.40 44.32
C ASP A 258 -26.71 16.90 44.30
N VAL A 259 -26.96 16.25 45.44
CA VAL A 259 -26.90 14.79 45.58
C VAL A 259 -28.26 14.21 45.22
N HIS A 260 -28.33 13.38 44.18
CA HIS A 260 -29.55 12.66 43.81
C HIS A 260 -29.60 11.27 44.45
N ASP A 261 -30.81 10.70 44.55
CA ASP A 261 -31.11 9.38 45.16
C ASP A 261 -30.26 8.19 44.66
N ASN A 262 -29.62 8.33 43.49
CA ASN A 262 -28.75 7.30 42.92
C ASN A 262 -27.29 7.39 43.41
N GLY A 263 -26.95 8.34 44.29
CA GLY A 263 -25.58 8.56 44.79
C GLY A 263 -24.66 9.34 43.82
N ASP A 264 -25.20 9.81 42.70
CA ASP A 264 -24.46 10.63 41.73
C ASP A 264 -24.52 12.12 42.12
N GLU A 265 -23.37 12.74 42.34
CA GLU A 265 -23.23 14.18 42.48
C GLU A 265 -23.33 14.85 41.10
N ARG A 266 -24.21 15.84 40.95
CA ARG A 266 -24.36 16.62 39.71
C ARG A 266 -24.01 18.08 39.91
N GLY A 267 -23.31 18.63 38.92
CA GLY A 267 -22.95 20.04 38.84
C GLY A 267 -23.53 20.71 37.58
N GLN A 268 -23.64 22.03 37.59
CA GLN A 268 -23.98 22.81 36.40
C GLN A 268 -22.71 23.43 35.80
N CYS A 269 -22.59 23.42 34.47
CA CYS A 269 -21.49 24.07 33.78
C CYS A 269 -21.52 25.60 34.04
N PRO A 270 -20.47 26.21 34.60
CA PRO A 270 -20.47 27.65 34.87
C PRO A 270 -20.55 28.56 33.62
N SER A 271 -20.19 28.03 32.44
CA SER A 271 -20.23 28.77 31.18
C SER A 271 -21.56 28.67 30.45
N CYS A 272 -22.28 27.55 30.55
CA CYS A 272 -23.47 27.28 29.73
C CYS A 272 -24.65 26.66 30.50
N GLN A 273 -24.53 26.51 31.82
CA GLN A 273 -25.50 25.95 32.77
C GLN A 273 -26.01 24.54 32.49
N ARG A 274 -25.42 23.81 31.53
CA ARG A 274 -25.80 22.44 31.23
C ARG A 274 -25.32 21.50 32.35
N SER A 275 -26.18 20.59 32.79
CA SER A 275 -25.88 19.66 33.89
C SER A 275 -24.88 18.58 33.49
N TYR A 276 -23.97 18.23 34.40
CA TYR A 276 -22.98 17.18 34.24
C TYR A 276 -22.82 16.38 35.54
N ILE A 277 -22.27 15.18 35.44
CA ILE A 277 -22.04 14.29 36.60
C ILE A 277 -20.59 14.48 37.08
N VAL A 278 -20.40 14.74 38.37
CA VAL A 278 -19.08 14.92 38.97
C VAL A 278 -18.29 13.60 38.85
N GLY A 279 -17.01 13.69 38.49
CA GLY A 279 -16.17 12.53 38.14
C GLY A 279 -16.40 12.04 36.71
N SER A 280 -17.53 11.39 36.42
CA SER A 280 -17.74 10.72 35.10
C SER A 280 -17.99 11.69 33.94
N GLY A 281 -18.45 12.91 34.22
CA GLY A 281 -18.78 13.96 33.26
C GLY A 281 -17.65 14.96 32.96
N ILE A 282 -16.53 14.88 33.69
CA ILE A 282 -15.35 15.75 33.55
C ILE A 282 -14.20 14.91 32.95
N ARG A 283 -13.36 15.51 32.11
CA ARG A 283 -12.10 14.92 31.61
C ARG A 283 -11.00 15.95 31.67
N GLN A 284 -9.79 15.60 32.11
CA GLN A 284 -8.64 16.51 32.06
C GLN A 284 -8.23 16.79 30.61
N HIS A 285 -8.04 18.07 30.28
CA HIS A 285 -7.52 18.58 29.02
C HIS A 285 -5.99 18.38 29.06
N ALA A 286 -5.52 17.48 28.21
CA ALA A 286 -4.11 17.04 28.12
C ALA A 286 -3.49 16.49 29.42
N SER A 287 -3.88 15.26 29.77
CA SER A 287 -2.95 14.31 30.40
C SER A 287 -3.23 12.92 29.84
N ILE A 288 -2.19 12.25 29.36
CA ILE A 288 -2.22 10.84 28.99
C ILE A 288 -2.57 10.06 30.25
N GLU A 289 -3.80 9.56 30.34
CA GLU A 289 -4.12 8.53 31.35
C GLU A 289 -3.33 7.27 30.98
N VAL A 290 -2.22 7.06 31.69
CA VAL A 290 -1.61 5.75 31.83
C VAL A 290 -2.62 4.86 32.56
N PRO A 291 -3.12 3.77 31.95
CA PRO A 291 -4.04 2.89 32.65
C PRO A 291 -3.31 2.24 33.82
N ASN A 292 -3.87 2.41 35.01
CA ASN A 292 -3.50 1.75 36.25
C ASN A 292 -3.39 0.23 36.01
N LYS A 293 -2.16 -0.30 35.99
CA LYS A 293 -1.90 -1.73 35.92
C LYS A 293 -2.16 -2.32 37.29
N ASP A 294 -3.38 -2.79 37.52
CA ASP A 294 -3.62 -3.77 38.56
C ASP A 294 -4.37 -5.00 38.03
N LYS A 295 -3.65 -6.12 38.12
CA LYS A 295 -4.08 -7.53 38.06
C LYS A 295 -4.59 -8.07 36.73
N SER A 296 -3.70 -8.79 36.01
CA SER A 296 -4.02 -10.19 35.69
C SER A 296 -2.76 -11.06 35.50
N LYS A 297 -2.74 -12.14 36.30
CA LYS A 297 -2.05 -13.43 36.18
C LYS A 297 -0.93 -13.54 35.13
N HIS A 298 0.29 -13.82 35.61
CA HIS A 298 1.45 -14.22 34.81
C HIS A 298 1.11 -15.34 33.81
N LYS A 299 0.81 -14.97 32.56
CA LYS A 299 0.99 -15.84 31.40
C LYS A 299 2.47 -15.79 31.00
N ALA A 300 3.00 -16.90 30.51
CA ALA A 300 4.36 -16.96 29.99
C ALA A 300 4.56 -15.85 28.93
N ARG A 301 5.61 -15.04 29.12
CA ARG A 301 5.93 -13.88 28.27
C ARG A 301 6.20 -14.37 26.84
N ARG A 302 5.36 -14.00 25.88
CA ARG A 302 5.53 -14.36 24.47
C ARG A 302 6.70 -13.55 23.92
N GLU A 303 7.61 -14.20 23.19
CA GLU A 303 8.74 -13.52 22.57
C GLU A 303 8.24 -12.64 21.42
N VAL A 304 8.24 -11.31 21.60
CA VAL A 304 7.82 -10.36 20.57
C VAL A 304 8.90 -10.18 19.51
N ARG A 305 8.47 -10.25 18.25
CA ARG A 305 9.31 -10.12 17.06
C ARG A 305 8.97 -8.83 16.35
N LYS A 306 9.80 -7.80 16.51
CA LYS A 306 9.50 -6.42 16.08
C LYS A 306 9.54 -6.23 14.56
N GLY A 307 9.80 -7.28 13.79
CA GLY A 307 10.04 -7.21 12.35
C GLY A 307 11.33 -6.47 12.03
N LYS A 308 12.34 -6.58 12.90
CA LYS A 308 13.66 -5.99 12.63
C LYS A 308 14.43 -6.92 11.70
N ASP A 309 15.11 -6.31 10.74
CA ASP A 309 15.94 -7.04 9.80
C ASP A 309 17.24 -7.56 10.46
N ALA A 310 18.05 -8.32 9.72
CA ALA A 310 19.29 -8.90 10.25
C ALA A 310 20.32 -7.86 10.77
N ARG A 311 20.17 -6.57 10.43
CA ARG A 311 20.98 -5.46 10.94
C ARG A 311 20.29 -4.69 12.09
N GLY A 312 19.10 -5.12 12.50
CA GLY A 312 18.29 -4.41 13.48
C GLY A 312 17.48 -3.24 12.90
N PHE A 313 17.41 -3.09 11.57
CA PHE A 313 16.69 -2.00 10.91
C PHE A 313 15.21 -2.36 10.66
N ARG A 314 14.34 -1.36 10.77
CA ARG A 314 12.91 -1.45 10.40
C ARG A 314 12.49 -0.13 9.74
N PRO A 315 11.76 -0.16 8.61
CA PRO A 315 11.28 1.06 7.97
C PRO A 315 10.38 1.90 8.90
N THR A 316 10.70 3.19 9.07
CA THR A 316 9.89 4.18 9.80
C THR A 316 8.63 4.60 9.06
N LEU A 317 7.44 4.36 9.58
CA LEU A 317 6.19 4.84 8.98
C LEU A 317 6.07 6.38 9.05
N SER A 318 5.47 7.01 8.02
CA SER A 318 5.25 8.47 8.05
C SER A 318 4.28 8.85 9.16
N PRO A 319 4.29 10.09 9.68
CA PRO A 319 3.39 10.52 10.75
C PRO A 319 1.91 10.23 10.45
N GLU A 320 1.48 10.46 9.21
CA GLU A 320 0.11 10.23 8.74
C GLU A 320 -0.26 8.74 8.67
N GLN A 321 0.74 7.85 8.63
CA GLN A 321 0.58 6.40 8.67
C GLN A 321 0.62 5.84 10.10
N LYS A 322 1.12 6.59 11.09
CA LYS A 322 1.22 6.10 12.48
C LYS A 322 -0.16 5.83 13.08
N TRP A 323 -1.17 6.57 12.64
CA TRP A 323 -2.58 6.25 12.85
C TRP A 323 -3.12 5.57 11.59
N PRO A 324 -3.81 4.42 11.66
CA PRO A 324 -4.36 3.69 12.82
C PRO A 324 -3.39 2.65 13.44
N LEU A 325 -2.10 2.71 13.11
CA LEU A 325 -1.09 1.68 13.39
C LEU A 325 -0.54 1.73 14.82
N GLU A 326 -1.25 2.34 15.77
CA GLU A 326 -0.87 2.38 17.18
C GLU A 326 -0.76 1.00 17.79
N TRP A 327 -1.56 0.05 17.29
CA TRP A 327 -1.44 -1.34 17.69
C TRP A 327 -0.05 -1.91 17.47
N LEU A 328 0.69 -1.39 16.50
CA LEU A 328 2.05 -1.81 16.22
C LEU A 328 3.01 -1.41 17.34
N LYS A 329 2.76 -0.26 17.98
CA LYS A 329 3.49 0.17 19.18
C LYS A 329 3.16 -0.74 20.34
N ASP A 330 1.86 -0.98 20.58
CA ASP A 330 1.42 -1.92 21.62
C ASP A 330 2.03 -3.31 21.39
N TYR A 331 2.07 -3.78 20.15
CA TYR A 331 2.68 -5.04 19.77
C TYR A 331 4.17 -5.07 20.12
N ASP A 332 4.90 -3.99 19.83
CA ASP A 332 6.33 -3.85 20.16
C ASP A 332 6.61 -3.78 21.68
N GLU A 333 5.59 -3.50 22.50
CA GLU A 333 5.63 -3.36 23.97
C GLU A 333 5.20 -4.64 24.72
N ASP A 334 5.20 -5.81 24.08
CA ASP A 334 4.77 -7.09 24.67
C ASP A 334 3.29 -7.10 25.11
N SER A 335 2.39 -6.42 24.39
CA SER A 335 0.94 -6.58 24.60
C SER A 335 0.39 -7.90 24.02
N ASP A 336 -0.87 -8.23 24.34
CA ASP A 336 -1.60 -9.37 23.75
C ASP A 336 -2.00 -9.16 22.27
N GLU A 337 -1.39 -8.17 21.60
CA GLU A 337 -1.68 -7.84 20.21
C GLU A 337 -1.13 -8.89 19.25
N GLU A 338 -1.91 -9.18 18.20
CA GLU A 338 -1.57 -10.18 17.19
C GLU A 338 -1.57 -9.54 15.79
N VAL A 339 -0.76 -10.13 14.92
CA VAL A 339 -0.62 -9.72 13.53
C VAL A 339 -1.76 -10.29 12.71
N LEU A 340 -2.50 -9.42 12.01
CA LEU A 340 -3.53 -9.85 11.06
C LEU A 340 -2.86 -10.36 9.77
N ALA A 341 -2.90 -11.68 9.56
CA ALA A 341 -2.31 -12.31 8.39
C ALA A 341 -3.34 -12.37 7.25
N THR A 342 -3.28 -11.39 6.34
CA THR A 342 -4.07 -11.38 5.10
C THR A 342 -3.67 -12.48 4.15
N ALA A 343 -4.55 -12.82 3.20
CA ALA A 343 -4.26 -13.78 2.13
C ALA A 343 -2.92 -13.49 1.43
N LYS A 344 -2.66 -12.22 1.12
CA LYS A 344 -1.47 -11.77 0.40
C LYS A 344 -0.19 -11.88 1.23
N SER A 345 -0.22 -11.44 2.49
CA SER A 345 0.95 -11.53 3.40
C SER A 345 1.28 -12.99 3.71
N ARG A 346 0.27 -13.81 4.01
CA ARG A 346 0.40 -15.26 4.21
C ARG A 346 0.98 -15.94 2.96
N GLY A 347 0.40 -15.69 1.79
CA GLY A 347 0.89 -16.25 0.52
C GLY A 347 2.34 -15.90 0.21
N THR A 348 2.74 -14.66 0.50
CA THR A 348 4.12 -14.20 0.32
C THR A 348 5.10 -14.96 1.22
N VAL A 349 4.77 -15.09 2.51
CA VAL A 349 5.62 -15.79 3.49
C VAL A 349 5.67 -17.28 3.21
N LEU A 350 4.54 -17.91 2.85
CA LEU A 350 4.49 -19.32 2.46
C LEU A 350 5.34 -19.59 1.22
N GLN A 351 5.18 -18.79 0.16
CA GLN A 351 5.99 -18.92 -1.05
C GLN A 351 7.49 -18.78 -0.76
N THR A 352 7.84 -17.84 0.13
CA THR A 352 9.23 -17.66 0.59
C THR A 352 9.73 -18.93 1.26
N LYS A 353 8.99 -19.47 2.24
CA LYS A 353 9.37 -20.72 2.94
C LYS A 353 9.52 -21.90 1.99
N VAL A 354 8.60 -22.05 1.02
CA VAL A 354 8.63 -23.15 0.05
C VAL A 354 9.93 -23.10 -0.76
N TRP A 355 10.29 -21.92 -1.26
CA TRP A 355 11.54 -21.74 -2.00
C TRP A 355 12.79 -21.92 -1.14
N LEU A 356 12.77 -21.50 0.12
CA LEU A 356 13.87 -21.76 1.05
C LEU A 356 14.02 -23.25 1.38
N LYS A 357 12.92 -24.02 1.40
CA LYS A 357 12.96 -25.48 1.57
C LYS A 357 13.43 -26.20 0.31
N GLU A 358 12.99 -25.75 -0.86
CA GLU A 358 13.39 -26.29 -2.17
C GLU A 358 14.88 -26.03 -2.45
N ALA A 359 15.34 -24.80 -2.21
CA ALA A 359 16.70 -24.36 -2.47
C ALA A 359 17.20 -23.41 -1.36
N PRO A 360 17.78 -23.95 -0.27
CA PRO A 360 18.25 -23.14 0.86
C PRO A 360 19.37 -22.14 0.53
N LEU A 361 20.06 -22.29 -0.61
CA LEU A 361 21.14 -21.35 -1.00
C LEU A 361 20.67 -20.27 -1.99
N ASP A 362 19.40 -20.28 -2.37
CA ASP A 362 18.83 -19.28 -3.27
C ASP A 362 18.42 -18.03 -2.49
N LYS A 363 18.69 -16.87 -3.08
CA LYS A 363 18.28 -15.58 -2.51
C LYS A 363 17.00 -15.12 -3.18
N ILE A 364 16.09 -14.64 -2.34
CA ILE A 364 14.72 -14.25 -2.67
C ILE A 364 14.58 -12.74 -2.46
N VAL A 365 14.01 -12.05 -3.44
CA VAL A 365 13.64 -10.64 -3.30
C VAL A 365 12.13 -10.51 -3.37
N VAL A 366 11.54 -9.92 -2.33
CA VAL A 366 10.11 -9.63 -2.23
C VAL A 366 9.89 -8.15 -2.56
N PHE A 367 9.18 -7.86 -3.63
CA PHE A 367 8.81 -6.50 -4.04
C PHE A 367 7.43 -6.13 -3.53
N THR A 368 7.35 -5.01 -2.82
CA THR A 368 6.07 -4.40 -2.44
C THR A 368 6.08 -2.89 -2.61
N GLN A 369 4.93 -2.33 -2.94
CA GLN A 369 4.71 -0.88 -3.00
C GLN A 369 4.38 -0.29 -1.61
N PHE A 370 3.82 -1.10 -0.70
CA PHE A 370 3.29 -0.60 0.56
C PHE A 370 4.27 -0.84 1.71
N ARG A 371 4.75 0.26 2.30
CA ARG A 371 5.72 0.23 3.39
C ARG A 371 5.25 -0.54 4.62
N PHE A 372 4.01 -0.32 5.04
CA PHE A 372 3.44 -1.08 6.16
C PHE A 372 3.31 -2.57 5.84
N PHE A 373 3.01 -2.93 4.59
CA PHE A 373 2.98 -4.33 4.18
C PHE A 373 4.37 -4.97 4.21
N ALA A 374 5.44 -4.24 3.85
CA ALA A 374 6.81 -4.70 4.05
C ALA A 374 7.13 -4.98 5.54
N ILE A 375 6.65 -4.11 6.45
CA ILE A 375 6.79 -4.32 7.89
C ILE A 375 6.02 -5.57 8.34
N LEU A 376 4.78 -5.72 7.88
CA LEU A 376 3.93 -6.88 8.18
C LEU A 376 4.60 -8.20 7.77
N VAL A 377 5.11 -8.27 6.54
CA VAL A 377 5.84 -9.43 6.02
C VAL A 377 7.11 -9.68 6.83
N GLY A 378 7.87 -8.64 7.21
CA GLY A 378 9.07 -8.80 8.03
C GLY A 378 8.78 -9.37 9.43
N ILE A 379 7.73 -8.90 10.10
CA ILE A 379 7.29 -9.49 11.39
C ILE A 379 6.97 -10.98 11.18
N MET A 380 6.21 -11.32 10.13
CA MET A 380 5.84 -12.70 9.85
C MET A 380 7.04 -13.59 9.49
N LEU A 381 8.04 -13.07 8.78
CA LEU A 381 9.30 -13.78 8.50
C LEU A 381 10.11 -14.01 9.77
N GLU A 382 10.22 -12.99 10.64
CA GLU A 382 10.92 -13.08 11.93
C GLU A 382 10.25 -14.12 12.85
N LEU A 383 8.91 -14.14 12.91
CA LEU A 383 8.13 -15.16 13.63
C LEU A 383 8.42 -16.58 13.12
N LYS A 384 8.71 -16.74 11.83
CA LYS A 384 9.10 -18.01 11.21
C LYS A 384 10.62 -18.24 11.22
N LYS A 385 11.38 -17.42 11.95
CA LYS A 385 12.85 -17.48 12.10
C LYS A 385 13.61 -17.41 10.76
N VAL A 386 13.05 -16.72 9.78
CA VAL A 386 13.71 -16.45 8.50
C VAL A 386 14.45 -15.12 8.62
N LYS A 387 15.76 -15.13 8.37
CA LYS A 387 16.54 -13.89 8.31
C LYS A 387 16.26 -13.15 7.01
N PHE A 388 16.04 -11.85 7.12
CA PHE A 388 15.78 -10.99 5.97
C PHE A 388 16.45 -9.62 6.13
N ILE A 389 16.52 -8.87 5.03
CA ILE A 389 16.94 -7.46 5.01
C ILE A 389 15.87 -6.57 4.38
N TYR A 390 15.81 -5.30 4.78
CA TYR A 390 15.04 -4.29 4.06
C TYR A 390 15.90 -3.52 3.06
N TYR A 391 15.30 -3.20 1.91
CA TYR A 391 15.81 -2.26 0.92
C TYR A 391 14.71 -1.28 0.50
N THR A 392 14.56 -0.19 1.26
CA THR A 392 13.48 0.79 1.08
C THR A 392 14.04 2.19 0.75
N GLY A 393 13.23 3.03 0.11
CA GLY A 393 13.70 4.30 -0.48
C GLY A 393 14.06 5.40 0.53
N ASP A 394 13.60 5.26 1.76
CA ASP A 394 13.92 6.12 2.91
C ASP A 394 15.31 5.85 3.51
N MET A 395 15.93 4.73 3.13
CA MET A 395 17.25 4.39 3.63
C MET A 395 18.28 5.36 3.04
N PRO A 396 19.21 5.87 3.87
CA PRO A 396 20.39 6.57 3.38
C PRO A 396 21.14 5.75 2.32
N ASN A 397 21.84 6.41 1.40
CA ASN A 397 22.59 5.72 0.34
C ASN A 397 23.67 4.76 0.90
N THR A 398 24.25 5.11 2.06
CA THR A 398 25.19 4.26 2.81
C THR A 398 24.52 2.96 3.22
N ASP A 399 23.38 3.06 3.91
CA ASP A 399 22.64 1.92 4.46
C ASP A 399 22.08 1.02 3.36
N ARG A 400 21.75 1.60 2.20
CA ARG A 400 21.35 0.85 1.00
C ARG A 400 22.51 0.01 0.45
N SER A 401 23.69 0.63 0.33
CA SER A 401 24.90 -0.06 -0.14
C SER A 401 25.29 -1.17 0.83
N ASP A 402 25.19 -0.92 2.13
CA ASP A 402 25.48 -1.91 3.16
C ASP A 402 24.44 -3.03 3.19
N ALA A 403 23.15 -2.74 2.98
CA ALA A 403 22.12 -3.78 2.88
C ALA A 403 22.45 -4.79 1.76
N VAL A 404 22.85 -4.29 0.59
CA VAL A 404 23.24 -5.13 -0.55
C VAL A 404 24.46 -5.98 -0.20
N LYS A 405 25.52 -5.38 0.37
CA LYS A 405 26.72 -6.12 0.80
C LYS A 405 26.41 -7.23 1.81
N HIS A 406 25.52 -7.00 2.77
CA HIS A 406 25.15 -8.00 3.77
C HIS A 406 24.38 -9.16 3.12
N VAL A 407 23.39 -8.87 2.29
CA VAL A 407 22.65 -9.92 1.58
C VAL A 407 23.57 -10.68 0.64
N GLU A 408 24.51 -10.03 -0.03
CA GLU A 408 25.47 -10.67 -0.93
C GLU A 408 26.48 -11.55 -0.18
N GLY A 409 27.05 -11.05 0.91
CA GLY A 409 28.14 -11.69 1.66
C GLY A 409 27.71 -12.74 2.68
N ASP A 410 26.54 -12.59 3.32
CA ASP A 410 26.06 -13.51 4.35
C ASP A 410 25.13 -14.59 3.74
N PRO A 411 25.53 -15.87 3.70
CA PRO A 411 24.68 -16.95 3.17
C PRO A 411 23.45 -17.23 4.04
N THR A 412 23.42 -16.76 5.29
CA THR A 412 22.28 -16.92 6.20
C THR A 412 21.16 -15.92 5.93
N ILE A 413 21.43 -14.82 5.22
CA ILE A 413 20.43 -13.82 4.83
C ILE A 413 19.95 -14.14 3.41
N GLN A 414 18.85 -14.90 3.34
CA GLN A 414 18.32 -15.38 2.07
C GLN A 414 17.25 -14.47 1.48
N VAL A 415 16.64 -13.59 2.28
CA VAL A 415 15.47 -12.80 1.86
C VAL A 415 15.76 -11.31 1.92
N MET A 416 15.37 -10.58 0.88
CA MET A 416 15.37 -9.12 0.86
C MET A 416 13.98 -8.60 0.54
N ILE A 417 13.44 -7.70 1.37
CA ILE A 417 12.18 -6.99 1.11
C ILE A 417 12.51 -5.63 0.50
N ALA A 418 12.18 -5.46 -0.77
CA ALA A 418 12.48 -4.26 -1.55
C ALA A 418 11.22 -3.46 -1.88
N GLY A 419 11.33 -2.12 -1.84
CA GLY A 419 10.30 -1.25 -2.37
C GLY A 419 10.21 -1.35 -3.90
N LEU A 420 9.01 -1.52 -4.47
CA LEU A 420 8.83 -1.64 -5.93
C LEU A 420 9.43 -0.43 -6.69
N LYS A 421 9.30 0.77 -6.12
CA LYS A 421 9.87 2.02 -6.68
C LYS A 421 11.40 2.11 -6.56
N CYS A 422 12.01 1.38 -5.62
CA CYS A 422 13.46 1.35 -5.48
C CYS A 422 14.12 0.59 -6.65
N GLY A 423 13.36 -0.21 -7.40
CA GLY A 423 13.81 -0.86 -8.64
C GLY A 423 14.14 0.10 -9.79
N GLY A 424 13.71 1.37 -9.72
CA GLY A 424 14.06 2.40 -10.70
C GLY A 424 15.42 3.06 -10.48
N THR A 425 16.12 2.77 -9.38
CA THR A 425 17.40 3.43 -9.01
C THR A 425 18.65 2.79 -9.62
N GLY A 426 18.50 1.86 -10.58
CA GLY A 426 19.64 1.24 -11.24
C GLY A 426 20.23 0.01 -10.53
N LEU A 427 19.73 -0.38 -9.34
CA LEU A 427 20.27 -1.51 -8.57
C LEU A 427 20.13 -2.85 -9.32
N ASN A 428 21.16 -3.69 -9.20
CA ASN A 428 21.26 -5.00 -9.84
C ASN A 428 21.04 -6.12 -8.80
N PHE A 429 20.21 -7.13 -9.09
CA PHE A 429 19.87 -8.22 -8.17
C PHE A 429 20.46 -9.55 -8.60
N GLN A 430 21.64 -9.56 -9.21
CA GLN A 430 22.30 -10.77 -9.70
C GLN A 430 22.61 -11.80 -8.62
N PHE A 431 22.78 -11.35 -7.38
CA PHE A 431 22.95 -12.23 -6.22
C PHE A 431 21.71 -13.07 -5.92
N ALA A 432 20.54 -12.67 -6.42
CA ALA A 432 19.28 -13.35 -6.26
C ALA A 432 18.82 -13.97 -7.58
N ASN A 433 18.07 -15.06 -7.47
CA ASN A 433 17.48 -15.75 -8.61
C ASN A 433 15.99 -16.02 -8.40
N ARG A 434 15.41 -15.57 -7.30
CA ARG A 434 13.99 -15.72 -6.99
C ARG A 434 13.37 -14.36 -6.67
N GLY A 435 12.31 -13.99 -7.37
CA GLY A 435 11.58 -12.73 -7.19
C GLY A 435 10.11 -12.97 -6.88
N ILE A 436 9.57 -12.28 -5.89
CA ILE A 436 8.14 -12.30 -5.54
C ILE A 436 7.60 -10.87 -5.70
N ILE A 437 6.60 -10.67 -6.55
CA ILE A 437 5.83 -9.42 -6.60
C ILE A 437 4.52 -9.61 -5.84
N THR A 438 4.26 -8.76 -4.86
CA THR A 438 3.01 -8.80 -4.08
C THR A 438 1.94 -7.84 -4.61
N ASP A 439 2.36 -6.78 -5.31
CA ASP A 439 1.47 -5.71 -5.77
C ASP A 439 1.43 -5.67 -7.30
N ILE A 440 0.29 -6.07 -7.87
CA ILE A 440 0.05 -6.04 -9.32
C ILE A 440 -0.09 -4.59 -9.78
N TRP A 441 0.66 -4.19 -10.80
CA TRP A 441 0.59 -2.83 -11.33
C TRP A 441 -0.35 -2.69 -12.54
N TRP A 442 -0.61 -1.46 -13.01
CA TRP A 442 -1.49 -1.22 -14.18
C TRP A 442 -0.91 -1.72 -15.50
N ASN A 443 0.42 -1.77 -15.60
CA ASN A 443 1.14 -2.27 -16.76
C ASN A 443 2.17 -3.30 -16.32
N THR A 444 2.65 -4.05 -17.29
CA THR A 444 3.58 -5.17 -17.09
C THR A 444 5.03 -4.76 -17.22
N CYS A 445 5.30 -3.55 -17.73
CA CYS A 445 6.65 -3.04 -17.95
C CYS A 445 7.43 -2.92 -16.65
N ILE A 446 6.78 -2.55 -15.55
CA ILE A 446 7.45 -2.48 -14.24
C ILE A 446 7.83 -3.87 -13.72
N ASP A 447 7.01 -4.90 -13.99
CA ASP A 447 7.37 -6.28 -13.67
C ASP A 447 8.54 -6.75 -14.54
N GLU A 448 8.59 -6.34 -15.81
CA GLU A 448 9.69 -6.64 -16.73
C GLU A 448 10.99 -5.92 -16.37
N GLN A 449 10.90 -4.65 -15.95
CA GLN A 449 12.04 -3.90 -15.41
C GLN A 449 12.57 -4.56 -14.13
N ALA A 450 11.68 -4.98 -13.23
CA ALA A 450 12.04 -5.70 -12.02
C ALA A 450 12.73 -7.04 -12.35
N LEU A 451 12.16 -7.83 -13.26
CA LEU A 451 12.76 -9.09 -13.72
C LEU A 451 14.12 -8.87 -14.40
N GLY A 452 14.26 -7.79 -15.19
CA GLY A 452 15.51 -7.39 -15.84
C GLY A 452 16.65 -7.10 -14.86
N ARG A 453 16.35 -6.84 -13.58
CA ARG A 453 17.37 -6.73 -12.53
C ARG A 453 17.93 -8.08 -12.07
N PHE A 454 17.23 -9.19 -12.31
CA PHE A 454 17.71 -10.55 -12.05
C PHE A 454 18.33 -11.15 -13.30
N GLN A 455 17.61 -11.02 -14.42
CA GLN A 455 17.97 -11.63 -15.71
C GLN A 455 18.91 -10.69 -16.48
N ARG A 456 20.15 -10.60 -16.01
CA ARG A 456 21.20 -9.75 -16.60
C ARG A 456 22.52 -10.50 -16.76
N LEU A 457 23.41 -10.01 -17.62
CA LEU A 457 24.77 -10.55 -17.84
C LEU A 457 25.53 -10.69 -16.51
N GLY A 458 25.81 -11.93 -16.09
CA GLY A 458 26.39 -12.25 -14.77
C GLY A 458 25.50 -13.15 -13.92
N GLN A 459 24.22 -13.30 -14.28
CA GLN A 459 23.33 -14.26 -13.64
C GLN A 459 23.70 -15.70 -14.00
N LEU A 460 24.05 -16.51 -12.99
CA LEU A 460 24.50 -17.89 -13.16
C LEU A 460 23.35 -18.90 -13.01
N LYS A 461 22.30 -18.54 -12.25
CA LYS A 461 21.17 -19.41 -11.93
C LYS A 461 19.95 -19.11 -12.82
N ARG A 462 19.04 -20.09 -12.93
CA ARG A 462 17.72 -19.85 -13.52
C ARG A 462 16.92 -18.90 -12.62
N VAL A 463 16.22 -17.96 -13.23
CA VAL A 463 15.44 -16.96 -12.49
C VAL A 463 14.00 -17.42 -12.37
N HIS A 464 13.45 -17.42 -11.16
CA HIS A 464 12.06 -17.72 -10.86
C HIS A 464 11.36 -16.44 -10.41
N PHE A 465 10.20 -16.15 -10.97
CA PHE A 465 9.48 -14.91 -10.70
C PHE A 465 8.00 -15.21 -10.48
N VAL A 466 7.53 -14.97 -9.26
CA VAL A 466 6.14 -15.25 -8.84
C VAL A 466 5.40 -13.96 -8.57
N ARG A 467 4.14 -13.90 -9.01
CA ARG A 467 3.21 -12.82 -8.68
C ARG A 467 2.14 -13.36 -7.74
N ILE A 468 2.01 -12.79 -6.55
CA ILE A 468 0.95 -13.16 -5.61
C ILE A 468 -0.34 -12.42 -6.00
N VAL A 469 -1.38 -13.16 -6.37
CA VAL A 469 -2.67 -12.62 -6.84
C VAL A 469 -3.78 -13.12 -5.93
N VAL A 470 -4.56 -12.21 -5.36
CA VAL A 470 -5.70 -12.59 -4.52
C VAL A 470 -6.93 -12.84 -5.39
N THR A 471 -7.47 -14.04 -5.36
CA THR A 471 -8.57 -14.45 -6.25
C THR A 471 -9.88 -13.72 -5.96
N ARG A 472 -10.69 -13.51 -7.01
CA ARG A 472 -11.99 -12.82 -6.94
C ARG A 472 -11.87 -11.41 -6.31
N THR A 473 -10.83 -10.67 -6.69
CA THR A 473 -10.60 -9.28 -6.25
C THR A 473 -10.14 -8.38 -7.39
N VAL A 474 -9.86 -7.11 -7.08
CA VAL A 474 -9.20 -6.19 -8.00
C VAL A 474 -7.88 -6.75 -8.57
N ASP A 475 -7.13 -7.58 -7.84
CA ASP A 475 -5.89 -8.16 -8.39
C ASP A 475 -6.18 -9.01 -9.63
N SER A 476 -7.17 -9.92 -9.57
CA SER A 476 -7.57 -10.75 -10.72
C SER A 476 -8.01 -9.92 -11.92
N LYS A 477 -8.72 -8.81 -11.66
CA LYS A 477 -9.17 -7.89 -12.72
C LYS A 477 -8.01 -7.10 -13.33
N LEU A 478 -7.04 -6.67 -12.52
CA LEU A 478 -5.83 -6.02 -13.00
C LEU A 478 -5.00 -6.94 -13.90
N ILE A 479 -4.94 -8.25 -13.60
CA ILE A 479 -4.29 -9.22 -14.49
C ILE A 479 -5.01 -9.28 -15.85
N LYS A 480 -6.34 -9.43 -15.85
CA LYS A 480 -7.15 -9.41 -17.09
C LYS A 480 -6.90 -8.13 -17.91
N LEU A 481 -6.85 -6.98 -17.24
CA LEU A 481 -6.56 -5.68 -17.85
C LEU A 481 -5.15 -5.60 -18.41
N GLN A 482 -4.14 -6.09 -17.69
CA GLN A 482 -2.77 -6.16 -18.20
C GLN A 482 -2.67 -7.04 -19.45
N ASP A 483 -3.36 -8.18 -19.46
CA ASP A 483 -3.39 -9.08 -20.62
C ASP A 483 -4.12 -8.44 -21.80
N LYS A 484 -5.20 -7.70 -21.56
CA LYS A 484 -5.87 -6.89 -22.59
C LYS A 484 -4.93 -5.82 -23.13
N LYS A 485 -4.24 -5.05 -22.28
CA LYS A 485 -3.24 -4.04 -22.71
C LYS A 485 -2.08 -4.66 -23.49
N LYS A 486 -1.57 -5.80 -23.05
CA LYS A 486 -0.51 -6.54 -23.78
C LYS A 486 -1.00 -7.01 -25.13
N LYS A 487 -2.20 -7.61 -25.18
CA LYS A 487 -2.83 -8.04 -26.44
C LYS A 487 -3.10 -6.86 -27.33
N ASN A 488 -3.58 -5.73 -26.79
CA ASN A 488 -3.71 -4.49 -27.51
C ASN A 488 -2.33 -4.12 -28.03
N ILE A 489 -1.33 -3.70 -27.25
CA ILE A 489 0.02 -3.35 -27.75
C ILE A 489 0.59 -4.35 -28.79
N ALA A 490 0.35 -5.66 -28.64
CA ALA A 490 0.72 -6.68 -29.63
C ALA A 490 -0.13 -6.66 -30.92
N ASN A 491 -1.43 -6.45 -30.81
CA ASN A 491 -2.41 -6.30 -31.90
C ASN A 491 -2.41 -4.86 -32.48
N VAL A 492 -1.86 -3.89 -31.74
CA VAL A 492 -2.21 -2.47 -31.81
C VAL A 492 -0.98 -1.56 -31.85
N ILE A 493 -0.68 -0.89 -32.92
CA ILE A 493 -1.34 -0.89 -34.22
C ILE A 493 -2.90 -0.79 -34.22
N GLN A 494 -3.55 -0.17 -33.21
CA GLN A 494 -5.00 0.16 -33.01
C GLN A 494 -5.52 0.30 -31.54
N ASP A 495 -5.32 1.46 -30.90
CA ASP A 495 -5.96 2.03 -29.70
C ASP A 495 -6.58 1.18 -28.57
N HIS A 496 -6.27 1.55 -27.31
CA HIS A 496 -7.12 2.51 -26.56
C HIS A 496 -6.52 2.84 -25.19
N ASP A 497 -6.77 4.08 -24.74
CA ASP A 497 -6.63 4.48 -23.34
C ASP A 497 -7.63 3.77 -22.44
N LEU A 498 -7.31 3.70 -21.14
CA LEU A 498 -8.26 3.28 -20.11
C LEU A 498 -9.48 4.20 -20.18
N ASP A 499 -10.56 3.74 -20.81
CA ASP A 499 -11.81 4.49 -20.82
C ASP A 499 -12.51 4.35 -19.45
N GLU A 500 -13.48 5.23 -19.18
CA GLU A 500 -14.29 5.16 -17.96
C GLU A 500 -15.01 3.81 -17.83
N ALA A 501 -15.33 3.13 -18.93
CA ALA A 501 -15.98 1.83 -18.96
C ALA A 501 -15.04 0.65 -18.59
N GLU A 502 -13.74 0.72 -18.87
CA GLU A 502 -12.71 -0.23 -18.45
C GLU A 502 -12.42 -0.09 -16.96
N LEU A 503 -12.41 1.16 -16.46
CA LEU A 503 -12.38 1.41 -15.04
C LEU A 503 -13.66 0.89 -14.36
N ALA A 504 -14.80 1.03 -15.04
CA ALA A 504 -16.08 0.49 -14.60
C ALA A 504 -16.05 -1.05 -14.57
N ASP A 505 -15.47 -1.73 -15.56
CA ASP A 505 -15.27 -3.20 -15.60
C ASP A 505 -14.38 -3.68 -14.42
N VAL A 506 -13.26 -3.00 -14.19
CA VAL A 506 -12.39 -3.28 -13.04
C VAL A 506 -13.14 -3.06 -11.72
N LEU A 507 -13.99 -2.05 -11.62
CA LEU A 507 -14.81 -1.78 -10.44
C LEU A 507 -16.12 -2.61 -10.37
N GLY A 508 -16.44 -3.39 -11.42
CA GLY A 508 -17.59 -4.29 -11.44
C GLY A 508 -18.92 -3.61 -11.77
N TYR A 509 -18.93 -2.65 -12.69
CA TYR A 509 -20.15 -2.01 -13.19
C TYR A 509 -20.88 -2.80 -14.28
N LEU A 510 -20.31 -3.92 -14.76
CA LEU A 510 -21.00 -4.92 -15.58
C LEU A 510 -20.81 -6.30 -14.93
N ASP A 511 -21.89 -7.07 -14.91
CA ASP A 511 -22.21 -8.16 -13.98
C ASP A 511 -21.28 -9.40 -13.99
N GLY A 512 -21.32 -10.17 -12.89
CA GLY A 512 -21.21 -11.64 -12.95
C GLY A 512 -20.28 -12.36 -11.95
N ASP A 513 -19.14 -11.78 -11.56
CA ASP A 513 -18.07 -12.57 -10.90
C ASP A 513 -18.07 -12.53 -9.35
N LEU A 514 -18.95 -11.74 -8.71
CA LEU A 514 -18.99 -11.54 -7.25
C LEU A 514 -20.27 -12.04 -6.56
N ASP A 515 -21.24 -12.55 -7.32
CA ASP A 515 -22.60 -12.86 -6.83
C ASP A 515 -22.76 -14.23 -6.17
N GLU A 516 -21.71 -15.03 -6.05
CA GLU A 516 -21.76 -16.22 -5.18
C GLU A 516 -21.83 -15.76 -3.71
N GLU A 517 -22.87 -16.21 -2.99
CA GLU A 517 -22.90 -16.10 -1.54
C GLU A 517 -21.62 -16.71 -0.95
N PRO A 518 -21.05 -16.13 0.12
CA PRO A 518 -19.83 -16.64 0.70
C PRO A 518 -20.06 -18.06 1.21
N ASP A 519 -19.67 -19.06 0.40
CA ASP A 519 -19.76 -20.44 0.82
C ASP A 519 -18.85 -20.65 2.03
N THR A 520 -19.47 -21.15 3.10
CA THR A 520 -18.80 -21.48 4.36
C THR A 520 -17.93 -22.74 4.25
N SER A 521 -18.09 -23.53 3.18
CA SER A 521 -17.32 -24.75 2.90
C SER A 521 -15.93 -24.48 2.32
N ASP A 522 -15.72 -23.32 1.67
CA ASP A 522 -14.46 -22.91 1.03
C ASP A 522 -13.26 -22.74 1.97
N ASP A 523 -13.50 -22.56 3.28
CA ASP A 523 -12.41 -22.40 4.26
C ASP A 523 -11.73 -23.75 4.60
N GLU A 524 -12.20 -24.89 4.06
CA GLU A 524 -11.66 -26.23 4.32
C GLU A 524 -10.73 -26.76 3.21
N GLY A 525 -10.69 -26.14 2.01
CA GLY A 525 -10.00 -26.68 0.84
C GLY A 525 -9.07 -25.69 0.10
N ASP A 526 -7.82 -26.12 -0.11
CA ASP A 526 -6.77 -25.51 -0.96
C ASP A 526 -5.88 -24.43 -0.35
N ASP A 527 -5.32 -24.66 0.84
CA ASP A 527 -3.94 -24.22 1.05
C ASP A 527 -3.04 -25.29 0.37
N VAL A 528 -2.55 -25.01 -0.85
CA VAL A 528 -1.59 -25.85 -1.61
C VAL A 528 -0.33 -26.19 -0.79
N TYR A 529 -0.12 -25.49 0.33
CA TYR A 529 0.93 -25.75 1.29
C TYR A 529 0.29 -26.14 2.62
N GLY A 530 0.43 -27.42 2.97
CA GLY A 530 -0.10 -28.02 4.18
C GLY A 530 0.21 -27.22 5.46
N ASP A 531 -0.78 -27.26 6.34
CA ASP A 531 -0.82 -26.93 7.77
C ASP A 531 0.46 -26.36 8.41
N ASP A 532 0.77 -25.09 8.13
CA ASP A 532 1.72 -24.30 8.91
C ASP A 532 0.94 -23.13 9.55
N GLY A 533 0.33 -23.40 10.71
CA GLY A 533 -0.44 -22.43 11.50
C GLY A 533 0.26 -21.06 11.61
N PHE A 534 -0.52 -20.00 11.40
CA PHE A 534 -0.16 -18.60 11.67
C PHE A 534 -0.76 -18.15 13.00
#